data_AF-A0A093IHA8-F1
#
_entry.id   AF-A0A093IHA8-F1
#
_cell.length_a   1.000
_cell.length_b   1.000
_cell.length_c   1.000
_cell.angle_alpha   90.00
_cell.angle_beta   90.00
_cell.angle_gamma   90.00
#
_symmetry.space_group_name_H-M   'P 1'
#
loop_
_entity.id
_entity.type
_entity.pdbx_description
1 polymer ?
#
loop_
_entity_poly.entity_id
_entity_poly.type
_entity_poly.pdbx_seq_one_letter_code
_entity_poly.pdbx_strand_id
1 'polypeptide(L)'
;MTGLDVEKDQILEMACLITDSDLNVLAEGPNLIINQPDELLESMSEWCKEHHGKSGLTKAVKESKISLQQAEYEFLSFVRQQTPPGLCPLAGNSVHADKKFLDKYMPQFMRHLHYRIIDVSTVKELCR
;
A
#
# COMPACT_ATOMS: atom_id res chain seq x y z
N MET A 1 -0.83 -6.32 -3.90
CA MET A 1 0.30 -6.48 -4.85
C MET A 1 0.11 -7.72 -5.70
N THR A 2 0.81 -7.86 -6.83
CA THR A 2 0.78 -9.05 -7.69
C THR A 2 1.50 -10.27 -7.08
N GLY A 3 2.35 -10.04 -6.08
CA GLY A 3 3.13 -11.05 -5.37
C GLY A 3 4.02 -10.41 -4.30
N LEU A 4 5.11 -11.08 -3.92
CA LEU A 4 6.01 -10.71 -2.82
C LEU A 4 7.43 -10.33 -3.28
N ASP A 5 7.77 -10.56 -4.55
CA ASP A 5 9.07 -10.24 -5.13
C ASP A 5 9.09 -8.80 -5.63
N VAL A 6 9.65 -7.89 -4.85
CA VAL A 6 9.72 -6.46 -5.20
C VAL A 6 10.43 -6.17 -6.53
N GLU A 7 11.23 -7.11 -7.06
CA GLU A 7 11.91 -6.95 -8.34
C GLU A 7 11.01 -7.24 -9.55
N LYS A 8 9.92 -7.98 -9.35
CA LYS A 8 9.02 -8.42 -10.43
C LYS A 8 7.59 -7.94 -10.23
N ASP A 9 7.14 -7.93 -8.99
CA ASP A 9 5.77 -7.65 -8.61
C ASP A 9 5.49 -6.16 -8.51
N GLN A 10 4.22 -5.80 -8.70
CA GLN A 10 3.72 -4.44 -8.66
C GLN A 10 2.58 -4.25 -7.66
N ILE A 11 2.31 -2.99 -7.32
CA ILE A 11 1.19 -2.57 -6.46
C ILE A 11 -0.11 -2.59 -7.31
N LEU A 12 -1.19 -3.16 -6.74
CA LEU A 12 -2.50 -3.30 -7.39
C LEU A 12 -3.57 -2.41 -6.76
N GLU A 13 -3.56 -2.29 -5.44
CA GLU A 13 -4.51 -1.49 -4.67
C GLU A 13 -3.76 -0.93 -3.47
N MET A 14 -4.11 0.28 -3.07
CA MET A 14 -3.61 0.93 -1.87
C MET A 14 -4.73 1.73 -1.22
N ALA A 15 -4.79 1.67 0.10
CA ALA A 15 -5.65 2.51 0.92
C ALA A 15 -4.81 3.12 2.05
N CYS A 16 -5.24 4.28 2.55
CA CYS A 16 -4.55 4.96 3.64
C CYS A 16 -5.58 5.61 4.59
N LEU A 17 -5.26 5.67 5.87
CA LEU A 17 -6.00 6.43 6.87
C LEU A 17 -5.02 6.94 7.93
N ILE A 18 -5.42 7.97 8.67
CA ILE A 18 -4.62 8.62 9.72
C ILE A 18 -5.34 8.48 11.05
N THR A 19 -4.60 8.11 12.07
CA THR A 19 -5.08 8.06 13.45
C THR A 19 -4.28 8.99 14.35
N ASP A 20 -4.82 9.30 15.53
CA ASP A 20 -4.03 9.79 16.64
C ASP A 20 -3.27 8.64 17.35
N SER A 21 -2.60 8.97 18.46
CA SER A 21 -1.83 8.00 19.27
C SER A 21 -2.69 6.96 19.97
N ASP A 22 -3.98 7.25 20.18
CA ASP A 22 -4.94 6.36 20.84
C ASP A 22 -5.74 5.54 19.82
N LEU A 23 -5.32 5.56 18.54
CA LEU A 23 -5.92 4.84 17.42
C LEU A 23 -7.31 5.33 17.02
N ASN A 24 -7.69 6.57 17.40
CA ASN A 24 -8.90 7.19 16.88
C ASN A 24 -8.65 7.64 15.44
N VAL A 25 -9.54 7.27 14.51
CA VAL A 25 -9.44 7.68 13.11
C VAL A 25 -9.73 9.17 12.98
N LEU A 26 -8.75 9.92 12.47
CA LEU A 26 -8.84 11.37 12.24
C LEU A 26 -9.24 11.68 10.80
N ALA A 27 -8.76 10.88 9.84
CA ALA A 27 -9.03 11.07 8.43
C ALA A 27 -8.91 9.74 7.66
N GLU A 28 -9.83 9.51 6.74
CA GLU A 28 -9.74 8.44 5.75
C GLU A 28 -9.19 9.01 4.44
N GLY A 29 -8.11 8.40 3.95
CA GLY A 29 -7.52 8.71 2.66
C GLY A 29 -8.22 7.98 1.53
N PRO A 30 -7.74 8.14 0.28
CA PRO A 30 -8.33 7.46 -0.84
C PRO A 30 -8.08 5.94 -0.77
N ASN A 31 -8.98 5.16 -1.38
CA ASN A 31 -8.73 3.76 -1.72
C ASN A 31 -8.65 3.66 -3.24
N LEU A 32 -7.45 3.42 -3.77
CA LEU A 32 -7.17 3.48 -5.20
C LEU A 32 -6.71 2.12 -5.72
N ILE A 33 -7.29 1.73 -6.84
CA ILE A 33 -6.87 0.57 -7.62
C ILE A 33 -5.97 1.08 -8.73
N ILE A 34 -4.77 0.54 -8.83
CA ILE A 34 -3.71 0.99 -9.75
C ILE A 34 -3.70 0.09 -10.97
N ASN A 35 -3.74 0.68 -12.16
CA ASN A 35 -3.68 -0.05 -13.41
C ASN A 35 -2.33 -0.78 -13.56
N GLN A 36 -2.38 -2.01 -14.05
CA GLN A 36 -1.21 -2.80 -14.40
C GLN A 36 -1.42 -3.51 -15.75
N PRO A 37 -0.35 -3.80 -16.52
CA PRO A 37 -0.45 -4.52 -17.78
C PRO A 37 -1.03 -5.92 -17.61
N ASP A 38 -1.83 -6.36 -18.59
CA ASP A 38 -2.44 -7.69 -18.59
C ASP A 38 -1.41 -8.82 -18.49
N GLU A 39 -0.27 -8.68 -19.19
CA GLU A 39 0.83 -9.64 -19.14
C GLU A 39 1.35 -9.88 -17.71
N LEU A 40 1.42 -8.82 -16.90
CA LEU A 40 1.84 -8.93 -15.50
C LEU A 40 0.80 -9.68 -14.67
N LEU A 41 -0.48 -9.37 -14.87
CA LEU A 41 -1.58 -10.04 -14.17
C LEU A 41 -1.66 -11.53 -14.51
N GLU A 42 -1.38 -11.88 -15.76
CA GLU A 42 -1.30 -13.27 -16.23
C GLU A 42 -0.07 -14.02 -15.69
N SER A 43 1.01 -13.30 -15.39
CA SER A 43 2.23 -13.86 -14.81
C SER A 43 2.16 -14.10 -13.29
N MET A 44 1.09 -13.65 -12.62
CA MET A 44 0.88 -13.88 -11.19
C MET A 44 0.87 -15.37 -10.83
N SER A 45 1.27 -15.70 -9.61
CA SER A 45 1.11 -17.06 -9.09
C SER A 45 -0.35 -17.48 -9.04
N GLU A 46 -0.62 -18.80 -9.09
CA GLU A 46 -2.00 -19.32 -9.06
C GLU A 46 -2.78 -18.86 -7.83
N TRP A 47 -2.13 -18.79 -6.66
CA TRP A 47 -2.76 -18.26 -5.45
C TRP A 47 -3.17 -16.79 -5.62
N CYS A 48 -2.31 -15.96 -6.21
CA CYS A 48 -2.62 -14.54 -6.44
C CYS A 48 -3.75 -14.36 -7.46
N LYS A 49 -3.74 -15.15 -8.55
CA LYS A 49 -4.82 -15.16 -9.55
C LYS A 49 -6.16 -15.53 -8.92
N GLU A 50 -6.20 -16.59 -8.12
CA GLU A 50 -7.42 -17.03 -7.45
C GLU A 50 -7.89 -16.00 -6.42
N HIS A 51 -6.98 -15.51 -5.58
CA HIS A 51 -7.30 -14.56 -4.51
C HIS A 51 -7.85 -13.24 -5.06
N HIS A 52 -7.13 -12.62 -6.00
CA HIS A 52 -7.53 -11.35 -6.63
C HIS A 52 -8.68 -11.51 -7.62
N GLY A 53 -8.82 -12.70 -8.21
CA GLY A 53 -9.97 -13.05 -9.04
C GLY A 53 -11.26 -13.12 -8.22
N LYS A 54 -11.23 -13.77 -7.05
CA LYS A 54 -12.38 -13.89 -6.14
C LYS A 54 -12.78 -12.56 -5.51
N SER A 55 -11.83 -11.70 -5.17
CA SER A 55 -12.13 -10.36 -4.64
C SER A 55 -12.66 -9.39 -5.70
N GLY A 56 -12.53 -9.72 -6.98
CA GLY A 56 -12.84 -8.83 -8.10
C GLY A 56 -11.73 -7.82 -8.41
N LEU A 57 -10.64 -7.81 -7.63
CA LEU A 57 -9.54 -6.87 -7.80
C LEU A 57 -8.87 -6.99 -9.19
N THR A 58 -8.67 -8.21 -9.70
CA THR A 58 -8.06 -8.40 -11.02
C THR A 58 -8.85 -7.69 -12.12
N LYS A 59 -10.19 -7.75 -12.06
CA LYS A 59 -11.06 -7.06 -13.02
C LYS A 59 -10.96 -5.54 -12.84
N ALA A 60 -11.02 -5.07 -11.61
CA ALA A 60 -10.97 -3.65 -11.29
C ALA A 60 -9.62 -3.01 -11.69
N VAL A 61 -8.51 -3.75 -11.59
CA VAL A 61 -7.18 -3.31 -12.04
C VAL A 61 -7.16 -3.07 -13.56
N LYS A 62 -7.76 -3.99 -14.34
CA LYS A 62 -7.86 -3.85 -15.79
C LYS A 62 -8.71 -2.65 -16.20
N GLU A 63 -9.76 -2.36 -15.44
CA GLU A 63 -10.67 -1.23 -15.69
C GLU A 63 -10.13 0.10 -15.13
N SER A 64 -9.15 0.05 -14.21
CA SER A 64 -8.56 1.24 -13.62
C SER A 64 -7.81 2.08 -14.64
N LYS A 65 -7.90 3.40 -14.47
CA LYS A 65 -7.15 4.40 -15.25
C LYS A 65 -6.10 5.13 -14.41
N ILE A 66 -5.94 4.73 -13.15
CA ILE A 66 -5.02 5.36 -12.22
C ILE A 66 -3.63 4.75 -12.42
N SER A 67 -2.69 5.58 -12.85
CA SER A 67 -1.27 5.22 -12.89
C SER A 67 -0.66 5.22 -11.50
N LEU A 68 0.47 4.53 -11.35
CA LEU A 68 1.23 4.50 -10.10
C LEU A 68 1.62 5.91 -9.62
N GLN A 69 2.02 6.78 -10.55
CA GLN A 69 2.44 8.16 -10.24
C GLN A 69 1.27 9.02 -9.78
N GLN A 70 0.08 8.84 -10.38
CA GLN A 70 -1.14 9.51 -9.92
C GLN A 70 -1.52 9.04 -8.52
N ALA A 71 -1.50 7.73 -8.28
CA ALA A 71 -1.76 7.18 -6.95
C ALA A 71 -0.77 7.73 -5.91
N GLU A 72 0.53 7.71 -6.20
CA GLU A 72 1.55 8.27 -5.30
C GLU A 72 1.27 9.74 -4.97
N TYR A 73 0.94 10.55 -5.97
CA TYR A 73 0.63 11.96 -5.78
C TYR A 73 -0.62 12.17 -4.91
N GLU A 74 -1.69 11.41 -5.15
CA GLU A 74 -2.93 11.51 -4.36
C GLU A 74 -2.70 11.14 -2.90
N PHE A 75 -1.99 10.03 -2.64
CA PHE A 75 -1.63 9.63 -1.28
C PHE A 75 -0.70 10.65 -0.61
N LEU A 76 0.32 11.13 -1.32
CA LEU A 76 1.26 12.11 -0.79
C LEU A 76 0.57 13.44 -0.45
N SER A 77 -0.33 13.90 -1.33
CA SER A 77 -1.12 15.10 -1.11
C SER A 77 -2.01 14.99 0.12
N PHE A 78 -2.66 13.83 0.29
CA PHE A 78 -3.46 13.53 1.47
C PHE A 78 -2.61 13.55 2.75
N VAL A 79 -1.52 12.77 2.82
CA VAL A 79 -0.73 12.67 4.06
C VAL A 79 -0.02 13.97 4.44
N ARG A 80 0.32 14.82 3.46
CA ARG A 80 0.90 16.15 3.71
C ARG A 80 -0.04 17.11 4.43
N GLN A 81 -1.35 16.95 4.21
CA GLN A 81 -2.36 17.78 4.90
C GLN A 81 -2.57 17.31 6.35
N GLN A 82 -2.24 16.06 6.65
CA GLN A 82 -2.57 15.41 7.92
C GLN A 82 -1.37 15.22 8.86
N THR A 83 -0.15 15.13 8.31
CA THR A 83 1.04 14.75 9.09
C THR A 83 2.24 15.64 8.77
N PRO A 84 3.06 16.00 9.78
CA PRO A 84 4.32 16.68 9.55
C PRO A 84 5.33 15.77 8.83
N PRO A 85 6.13 16.31 7.90
CA PRO A 85 7.07 15.51 7.11
C PRO A 85 8.15 14.88 7.99
N GLY A 86 8.37 13.59 7.80
CA GLY A 86 9.45 12.82 8.40
C GLY A 86 9.23 12.39 9.85
N LEU A 87 8.07 12.67 10.46
CA LEU A 87 7.83 12.40 11.88
C LEU A 87 6.88 11.21 12.13
N CYS A 88 5.87 11.00 11.28
CA CYS A 88 4.88 9.94 11.48
C CYS A 88 5.37 8.60 10.90
N PRO A 89 5.40 7.50 11.68
CA PRO A 89 5.76 6.18 11.18
C PRO A 89 4.63 5.54 10.35
N LEU A 90 5.00 4.61 9.48
CA LEU A 90 4.02 3.78 8.77
C LEU A 90 3.47 2.70 9.73
N ALA A 91 2.15 2.54 9.81
CA ALA A 91 1.51 1.58 10.69
C ALA A 91 0.67 0.56 9.89
N GLY A 92 0.65 -0.70 10.32
CA GLY A 92 -0.12 -1.75 9.67
C GLY A 92 0.27 -3.15 10.14
N ASN A 93 -0.29 -4.18 9.50
CA ASN A 93 0.00 -5.58 9.80
C ASN A 93 0.97 -6.16 8.78
N SER A 94 2.13 -6.65 9.24
CA SER A 94 3.22 -7.09 8.38
C SER A 94 3.68 -5.99 7.41
N VAL A 95 3.57 -4.73 7.86
CA VAL A 95 3.73 -3.52 7.03
C VAL A 95 5.18 -3.31 6.56
N HIS A 96 6.13 -4.08 7.08
CA HIS A 96 7.49 -4.16 6.53
C HIS A 96 7.49 -4.65 5.07
N ALA A 97 6.56 -5.53 4.69
CA ALA A 97 6.40 -5.98 3.31
C ALA A 97 5.85 -4.84 2.42
N ASP A 98 4.85 -4.12 2.89
CA ASP A 98 4.28 -2.97 2.17
C ASP A 98 5.31 -1.86 2.00
N LYS A 99 6.03 -1.52 3.08
CA LYS A 99 7.13 -0.55 3.07
C LYS A 99 8.17 -0.87 2.00
N LYS A 100 8.51 -2.15 1.79
CA LYS A 100 9.47 -2.57 0.76
C LYS A 100 9.03 -2.17 -0.64
N PHE A 101 7.73 -2.30 -0.94
CA PHE A 101 7.17 -1.85 -2.23
C PHE A 101 7.09 -0.32 -2.29
N LEU A 102 6.63 0.34 -1.23
CA LEU A 102 6.53 1.80 -1.20
C LEU A 102 7.89 2.48 -1.33
N ASP A 103 8.95 1.97 -0.70
CA ASP A 103 10.29 2.53 -0.81
C ASP A 103 10.82 2.47 -2.25
N LYS A 104 10.40 1.46 -3.05
CA LYS A 104 10.78 1.31 -4.47
C LYS A 104 9.87 2.07 -5.43
N TYR A 105 8.55 1.91 -5.27
CA TYR A 105 7.53 2.33 -6.23
C TYR A 105 6.88 3.67 -5.90
N MET A 106 6.92 4.09 -4.63
CA MET A 106 6.38 5.37 -4.15
C MET A 106 7.39 6.11 -3.24
N PRO A 107 8.61 6.40 -3.72
CA PRO A 107 9.67 6.97 -2.89
C PRO A 107 9.37 8.39 -2.38
N GLN A 108 8.54 9.18 -3.08
CA GLN A 108 8.14 10.51 -2.61
C GLN A 108 7.21 10.40 -1.40
N PHE A 109 6.28 9.44 -1.45
CA PHE A 109 5.40 9.11 -0.33
C PHE A 109 6.22 8.70 0.89
N MET A 110 7.16 7.77 0.72
CA MET A 110 7.98 7.29 1.83
C MET A 110 8.92 8.34 2.41
N ARG A 111 9.39 9.30 1.61
CA ARG A 111 10.19 10.44 2.13
C ARG A 111 9.41 11.36 3.05
N HIS A 112 8.08 11.37 2.97
CA HIS A 112 7.23 12.14 3.89
C HIS A 112 7.02 11.41 5.23
N LEU A 113 7.22 10.09 5.28
CA LEU A 113 7.05 9.30 6.49
C LEU A 113 8.38 9.13 7.24
N HIS A 114 8.29 8.79 8.52
CA HIS A 114 9.43 8.43 9.35
C HIS A 114 9.98 7.05 8.94
N TYR A 115 11.28 6.79 9.19
CA TYR A 115 11.93 5.54 8.80
C TYR A 115 11.42 4.30 9.56
N ARG A 116 10.85 4.51 10.76
CA ARG A 116 10.28 3.45 11.61
C ARG A 116 8.91 3.03 11.13
N ILE A 117 8.54 1.81 11.50
CA ILE A 117 7.20 1.26 11.30
C ILE A 117 6.60 0.84 12.65
N ILE A 118 5.27 0.84 12.72
CA ILE A 118 4.49 0.22 13.79
C ILE A 118 3.84 -1.02 13.17
N ASP A 119 4.44 -2.19 13.40
CA ASP A 119 3.97 -3.45 12.85
C ASP A 119 3.19 -4.23 13.91
N VAL A 120 1.86 -4.29 13.75
CA VAL A 120 0.99 -4.98 14.72
C VAL A 120 1.21 -6.50 14.71
N SER A 121 1.81 -7.06 13.66
CA SER A 121 2.20 -8.48 13.65
C SER A 121 3.32 -8.76 14.67
N THR A 122 4.19 -7.79 14.96
CA THR A 122 5.23 -7.93 15.99
C THR A 122 4.59 -8.12 17.37
N VAL A 123 3.59 -7.30 17.70
CA VAL A 123 2.85 -7.44 18.97
C VAL A 123 2.12 -8.78 19.01
N LYS A 124 1.44 -9.16 17.92
CA LYS A 124 0.73 -10.45 17.80
C LYS A 124 1.66 -11.64 18.07
N GLU A 125 2.87 -11.66 17.50
CA GLU A 125 3.82 -12.76 17.72
C GLU A 125 4.40 -12.75 19.14
N LEU A 126 4.60 -11.59 19.77
CA LEU A 126 5.05 -11.50 21.17
C LEU A 126 3.97 -11.90 22.20
N CYS A 127 2.70 -11.83 21.83
CA CYS A 127 1.58 -12.24 22.68
C CYS A 127 1.29 -13.76 22.65
N ARG A 128 2.01 -14.54 21.84
CA ARG A 128 1.89 -16.01 21.79
C ARG A 128 2.61 -16.67 22.96
#